data_AF-A0A930FKM5-F1
#
_entry.id   AF-A0A930FKM5-F1
#
_cell.length_a   1.000
_cell.length_b   1.000
_cell.length_c   1.000
_cell.angle_alpha   90.00
_cell.angle_beta   90.00
_cell.angle_gamma   90.00
#
_symmetry.space_group_name_H-M   'P 1'
#
loop_
_entity.id
_entity.type
_entity.pdbx_description
1 polymer ?
#
loop_
_entity_poly.entity_id
_entity_poly.type
_entity_poly.pdbx_seq_one_letter_code
_entity_poly.pdbx_strand_id
1 'polypeptide(L)'
;MNLSEEGGKNMSKEKFPTKLSMIWHFLRGSKGYFGLSILFACLVSLLELINPRIIAFTVDSVINHKEVVLPEGVQKCIDVIGGIDFLRHSLWVIAIIVMIVALLAVSCRYFFQSFTAMGSEKLVKTMRDDLFTHIMHLPFKWHSENHTGDIIQRCTSDVDTIKGFLSEQLIYLVRIVILIVLVLFFMFSI
;
A
#
# COMPACT_ATOMS: atom_id res chain seq x y z
N MET A 1 10.74 57.99 27.29
CA MET A 1 12.01 57.36 26.87
C MET A 1 12.00 55.94 27.40
N ASN A 2 11.89 54.99 26.47
CA ASN A 2 12.13 53.53 26.56
C ASN A 2 11.31 52.66 27.54
N LEU A 3 10.16 52.19 27.04
CA LEU A 3 9.58 50.89 27.34
C LEU A 3 9.77 50.01 26.10
N SER A 4 10.96 49.43 25.91
CA SER A 4 11.19 48.38 24.93
C SER A 4 12.48 47.69 25.34
N GLU A 5 12.40 46.50 25.97
CA GLU A 5 13.48 45.50 25.89
C GLU A 5 13.22 44.13 26.55
N GLU A 6 12.01 43.81 27.06
CA GLU A 6 11.76 42.46 27.63
C GLU A 6 10.75 41.59 26.85
N GLY A 7 10.73 41.74 25.52
CA GLY A 7 9.73 41.09 24.66
C GLY A 7 10.26 39.95 23.77
N GLY A 8 11.29 39.19 24.17
CA GLY A 8 11.97 38.33 23.19
C GLY A 8 12.67 37.08 23.70
N LYS A 9 11.97 36.15 24.37
CA LYS A 9 12.41 34.74 24.43
C LYS A 9 11.34 33.80 24.98
N ASN A 10 10.32 33.53 24.18
CA ASN A 10 9.58 32.25 24.28
C ASN A 10 9.22 31.82 22.86
N MET A 11 10.25 31.41 22.11
CA MET A 11 10.09 30.63 20.89
C MET A 11 9.33 29.36 21.26
N SER A 12 8.09 29.24 20.78
CA SER A 12 7.30 28.02 20.92
C SER A 12 8.14 26.84 20.45
N LYS A 13 8.31 25.83 21.30
CA LYS A 13 8.86 24.55 20.85
C LYS A 13 7.85 23.98 19.86
N GLU A 14 8.17 23.98 18.57
CA GLU A 14 7.31 23.35 17.59
C GLU A 14 7.04 21.90 17.99
N LYS A 15 5.76 21.53 18.10
CA LYS A 15 5.32 20.20 18.54
C LYS A 15 5.86 19.09 17.61
N PHE A 16 6.28 19.43 16.40
CA PHE A 16 6.86 18.52 15.40
C PHE A 16 8.12 19.12 14.77
N PRO A 17 9.31 18.53 14.97
CA PRO A 17 10.55 19.07 14.42
C PRO A 17 10.68 18.89 12.90
N THR A 18 9.92 17.96 12.29
CA THR A 18 9.93 17.68 10.84
C THR A 18 8.56 17.21 10.34
N LYS A 19 8.28 17.44 9.05
CA LYS A 19 7.04 16.97 8.39
C LYS A 19 6.87 15.43 8.47
N LEU A 20 7.98 14.69 8.37
CA LEU A 20 7.98 13.23 8.56
C LEU A 20 7.59 12.83 9.98
N SER A 21 8.05 13.56 11.00
CA SER A 21 7.70 13.29 12.40
C SER A 21 6.20 13.49 12.65
N MET A 22 5.57 14.47 11.99
CA MET A 22 4.13 14.70 12.07
C MET A 22 3.34 13.53 11.45
N ILE A 23 3.73 13.10 10.25
CA ILE A 23 3.12 11.93 9.57
C ILE A 23 3.28 10.67 10.44
N TRP A 24 4.47 10.45 10.99
CA TRP A 24 4.76 9.28 11.84
C TRP A 24 3.97 9.25 13.16
N HIS A 25 3.62 10.44 13.68
CA HIS A 25 2.78 10.58 14.86
C HIS A 25 1.35 10.10 14.57
N PHE A 26 0.73 10.59 13.49
CA PHE A 26 -0.62 10.18 13.10
C PHE A 26 -0.70 8.72 12.64
N LEU A 27 0.39 8.18 12.10
CA LEU A 27 0.51 6.76 11.75
C LEU A 27 0.61 5.83 12.96
N ARG A 28 0.87 6.32 14.19
CA ARG A 28 1.14 5.49 15.38
C ARG A 28 0.05 4.45 15.68
N GLY A 29 -1.21 4.74 15.36
CA GLY A 29 -2.33 3.81 15.55
C GLY A 29 -2.48 2.74 14.47
N SER A 30 -1.96 2.96 13.25
CA SER A 30 -2.25 2.19 12.04
C SER A 30 -1.04 1.50 11.39
N LYS A 31 0.18 1.66 11.95
CA LYS A 31 1.43 1.10 11.39
C LYS A 31 1.36 -0.38 11.00
N GLY A 32 0.71 -1.20 11.84
CA GLY A 32 0.56 -2.64 11.58
C GLY A 32 -0.27 -2.93 10.34
N TYR A 33 -1.38 -2.21 10.14
CA TYR A 33 -2.26 -2.38 8.98
C TYR A 33 -1.56 -1.96 7.69
N PHE A 34 -0.82 -0.85 7.71
CA PHE A 34 -0.06 -0.40 6.54
C PHE A 34 1.17 -1.28 6.25
N GLY A 35 1.84 -1.79 7.28
CA GLY A 35 2.92 -2.77 7.07
C GLY A 35 2.40 -4.06 6.44
N LEU A 36 1.25 -4.55 6.92
CA LEU A 36 0.60 -5.73 6.38
C LEU A 36 0.08 -5.50 4.96
N SER A 37 -0.48 -4.31 4.67
CA SER A 37 -0.89 -3.98 3.31
C SER A 37 0.31 -3.95 2.35
N ILE A 38 1.45 -3.37 2.73
CA ILE A 38 2.65 -3.40 1.88
C ILE A 38 3.12 -4.84 1.61
N LEU A 39 3.08 -5.72 2.62
CA LEU A 39 3.39 -7.14 2.44
C LEU A 39 2.45 -7.80 1.42
N PHE A 40 1.14 -7.60 1.57
CA PHE A 40 0.17 -8.13 0.61
C PHE A 40 0.31 -7.47 -0.77
N ALA A 41 0.71 -6.20 -0.86
CA ALA A 41 0.99 -5.53 -2.13
C ALA A 41 2.15 -6.21 -2.87
N CYS A 42 3.24 -6.53 -2.17
CA CYS A 42 4.35 -7.30 -2.74
C CYS A 42 3.88 -8.68 -3.22
N LEU A 43 3.11 -9.40 -2.40
CA LEU A 43 2.59 -10.72 -2.74
C LEU A 43 1.66 -10.67 -3.97
N VAL A 44 0.77 -9.68 -4.03
CA VAL A 44 -0.09 -9.44 -5.20
C VAL A 44 0.75 -9.18 -6.45
N SER A 45 1.75 -8.31 -6.37
CA SER A 45 2.62 -8.01 -7.51
C SER A 45 3.40 -9.24 -7.99
N LEU A 46 3.84 -10.11 -7.08
CA LEU A 46 4.49 -11.39 -7.45
C LEU A 46 3.51 -12.33 -8.16
N LEU A 47 2.29 -12.48 -7.64
CA LEU A 47 1.26 -13.35 -8.24
C LEU A 47 0.80 -12.82 -9.61
N GLU A 48 0.62 -11.51 -9.75
CA GLU A 48 0.28 -10.85 -11.02
C GLU A 48 1.39 -11.07 -12.08
N LEU A 49 2.65 -11.20 -11.65
CA LEU A 49 3.79 -11.44 -12.53
C LEU A 49 3.96 -12.92 -12.93
N ILE A 50 3.47 -13.85 -12.11
CA ILE A 50 3.48 -15.29 -12.43
C ILE A 50 2.54 -15.61 -13.60
N ASN A 51 1.38 -14.96 -13.70
CA ASN A 51 0.40 -15.22 -14.75
C ASN A 51 0.95 -15.11 -16.19
N PRO A 52 1.58 -13.99 -16.61
CA PRO A 52 2.14 -13.89 -17.96
C PRO A 52 3.30 -14.88 -18.18
N ARG A 53 4.03 -15.27 -17.14
CA ARG A 53 5.09 -16.28 -17.22
C ARG A 53 4.53 -17.68 -17.52
N ILE A 54 3.42 -18.06 -16.90
CA ILE A 54 2.74 -19.34 -17.19
C ILE A 54 2.26 -19.35 -18.64
N ILE A 55 1.68 -18.26 -19.13
CA ILE A 55 1.22 -18.13 -20.51
C ILE A 55 2.40 -18.23 -21.49
N ALA A 56 3.48 -17.49 -21.26
CA ALA A 56 4.69 -17.55 -22.10
C ALA A 56 5.27 -18.97 -22.16
N PHE A 57 5.41 -19.62 -21.00
CA PHE A 57 5.86 -21.01 -20.92
C PHE A 57 4.97 -21.97 -21.72
N THR A 58 3.65 -21.78 -21.65
CA THR A 58 2.68 -22.61 -22.37
C THR A 58 2.83 -22.43 -23.88
N VAL A 59 2.94 -21.19 -24.36
CA VAL A 59 3.12 -20.90 -25.78
C VAL A 59 4.46 -21.45 -26.29
N ASP A 60 5.55 -21.24 -25.57
CA ASP A 60 6.88 -21.62 -26.03
C ASP A 60 7.15 -23.13 -25.96
N SER A 61 6.73 -23.79 -24.88
CA SER A 61 7.06 -25.20 -24.63
C SER A 61 6.01 -26.16 -25.19
N VAL A 62 4.72 -25.80 -25.09
CA VAL A 62 3.63 -26.69 -25.51
C VAL A 62 3.32 -26.52 -26.99
N ILE A 63 3.24 -25.27 -27.48
CA ILE A 63 2.84 -24.97 -28.86
C ILE A 63 4.05 -24.92 -29.81
N ASN A 64 5.12 -24.18 -29.46
CA ASN A 64 6.27 -23.97 -30.34
C ASN A 64 7.37 -25.05 -30.22
N HIS A 65 7.17 -26.06 -29.36
CA HIS A 65 8.11 -27.16 -29.13
C HIS A 65 9.56 -26.73 -28.83
N LYS A 66 9.76 -25.53 -28.27
CA LYS A 66 11.08 -25.12 -27.79
C LYS A 66 11.40 -25.80 -26.46
N GLU A 67 12.60 -26.32 -26.33
CA GLU A 67 13.14 -26.78 -25.05
C GLU A 67 13.46 -25.55 -24.19
N VAL A 68 12.52 -25.19 -23.31
CA VAL A 68 12.71 -24.10 -22.36
C VAL A 68 13.46 -24.65 -21.15
N VAL A 69 14.65 -24.11 -20.90
CA VAL A 69 15.41 -24.41 -19.68
C VAL A 69 14.73 -23.71 -18.51
N LEU A 70 13.91 -24.48 -17.79
CA LEU A 70 13.20 -24.00 -16.61
C LEU A 70 14.10 -24.04 -15.37
N PRO A 71 13.89 -23.15 -14.37
CA PRO A 71 14.54 -23.25 -13.07
C PRO A 71 14.23 -24.60 -12.40
N GLU A 72 15.20 -25.19 -11.68
CA GLU A 72 15.08 -26.54 -11.07
C GLU A 72 13.83 -26.72 -10.20
N GLY A 73 13.37 -25.66 -9.52
CA GLY A 73 12.15 -25.70 -8.71
C GLY A 73 10.88 -25.89 -9.55
N VAL A 74 10.81 -25.25 -10.72
CA VAL A 74 9.66 -25.35 -11.63
C VAL A 74 9.68 -26.70 -12.36
N GLN A 75 10.86 -27.17 -12.76
CA GLN A 75 11.04 -28.51 -13.35
C GLN A 75 10.53 -29.59 -12.40
N LYS A 76 10.94 -29.57 -11.13
CA LYS A 76 10.46 -30.52 -10.11
C LYS A 76 8.93 -30.49 -9.96
N CYS A 77 8.31 -29.32 -9.96
CA CYS A 77 6.85 -29.23 -9.89
C CYS A 77 6.16 -29.84 -11.13
N ILE A 78 6.71 -29.61 -12.32
CA ILE A 78 6.18 -30.14 -13.58
C ILE A 78 6.38 -31.65 -13.67
N ASP A 79 7.53 -32.16 -13.24
CA ASP A 79 7.85 -33.59 -13.23
C ASP A 79 6.89 -34.36 -12.29
N VAL A 80 6.54 -33.78 -11.14
CA VAL A 80 5.53 -34.34 -10.23
C VAL A 80 4.13 -34.40 -10.87
N ILE A 81 3.81 -33.47 -11.78
CA ILE A 81 2.52 -33.42 -12.49
C ILE A 81 2.48 -34.39 -13.69
N GLY A 82 3.62 -34.98 -14.09
CA GLY A 82 3.71 -35.92 -15.21
C GLY A 82 4.58 -35.44 -16.38
N GLY A 83 5.34 -34.36 -16.18
CA GLY A 83 6.29 -33.83 -17.17
C GLY A 83 5.65 -32.94 -18.25
N ILE A 84 6.51 -32.39 -19.12
CA ILE A 84 6.09 -31.47 -20.19
C ILE A 84 5.22 -32.19 -21.24
N ASP A 85 5.46 -33.47 -21.49
CA ASP A 85 4.68 -34.27 -22.45
C ASP A 85 3.21 -34.48 -22.01
N PHE A 86 2.98 -34.67 -20.70
CA PHE A 86 1.61 -34.76 -20.16
C PHE A 86 0.88 -33.42 -20.25
N LEU A 87 1.56 -32.32 -19.94
CA LEU A 87 1.03 -30.96 -20.08
C LEU A 87 0.69 -30.61 -21.55
N ARG A 88 1.45 -31.17 -22.51
CA ARG A 88 1.17 -31.01 -23.94
C ARG A 88 -0.12 -31.69 -24.36
N HIS A 89 -0.39 -32.88 -23.83
CA HIS A 89 -1.63 -33.60 -24.13
C HIS A 89 -2.84 -33.02 -23.37
N SER A 90 -2.61 -32.46 -22.18
CA SER A 90 -3.65 -32.01 -21.24
C SER A 90 -3.57 -30.51 -20.94
N LEU A 91 -3.80 -29.66 -21.95
CA LEU A 91 -3.81 -28.19 -21.81
C LEU A 91 -4.77 -27.67 -20.74
N TRP A 92 -5.84 -28.41 -20.44
CA TRP A 92 -6.80 -28.07 -19.39
C TRP A 92 -6.17 -28.01 -17.99
N VAL A 93 -5.09 -28.76 -17.73
CA VAL A 93 -4.36 -28.72 -16.46
C VAL A 93 -3.67 -27.37 -16.26
N ILE A 94 -3.05 -26.83 -17.32
CA ILE A 94 -2.44 -25.49 -17.29
C ILE A 94 -3.52 -24.43 -17.03
N ALA A 95 -4.68 -24.54 -17.69
CA ALA A 95 -5.79 -23.61 -17.47
C ALA A 95 -6.26 -23.62 -16.00
N ILE A 96 -6.31 -24.79 -15.35
CA ILE A 96 -6.62 -24.90 -13.92
C ILE A 96 -5.53 -24.24 -13.07
N ILE A 97 -4.25 -24.45 -13.37
CA ILE A 97 -3.14 -23.83 -12.63
C ILE A 97 -3.23 -22.30 -12.71
N VAL A 98 -3.42 -21.75 -13.92
CA VAL A 98 -3.60 -20.30 -14.12
C VAL A 98 -4.80 -19.79 -13.32
N MET A 99 -5.92 -20.52 -13.35
CA MET A 99 -7.12 -20.17 -12.58
C MET A 99 -6.85 -20.16 -11.06
N ILE A 100 -6.14 -21.16 -10.53
CA ILE A 100 -5.77 -21.20 -9.10
C ILE A 100 -4.87 -20.02 -8.72
N VAL A 101 -3.85 -19.73 -9.52
CA VAL A 101 -2.94 -18.59 -9.28
C VAL A 101 -3.70 -17.26 -9.35
N ALA A 102 -4.60 -17.11 -10.32
CA ALA A 102 -5.44 -15.92 -10.44
C ALA A 102 -6.38 -15.75 -9.24
N LEU A 103 -7.00 -16.83 -8.76
CA LEU A 103 -7.85 -16.80 -7.57
C LEU A 103 -7.04 -16.39 -6.33
N LEU A 104 -5.83 -16.93 -6.16
CA LEU A 104 -4.93 -16.56 -5.08
C LEU A 104 -4.54 -15.07 -5.16
N ALA A 105 -4.24 -14.56 -6.35
CA ALA A 105 -3.94 -13.14 -6.58
C ALA A 105 -5.11 -12.25 -6.17
N VAL A 106 -6.33 -12.61 -6.56
CA VAL A 106 -7.56 -11.90 -6.18
C VAL A 106 -7.76 -11.91 -4.66
N SER A 107 -7.56 -13.05 -4.00
CA SER A 107 -7.64 -13.15 -2.54
C SER A 107 -6.62 -12.24 -1.87
N CYS A 108 -5.35 -12.27 -2.28
CA CYS A 108 -4.31 -11.39 -1.73
C CYS A 108 -4.63 -9.91 -1.99
N ARG A 109 -5.20 -9.57 -3.14
CA ARG A 109 -5.63 -8.21 -3.48
C ARG A 109 -6.77 -7.73 -2.57
N TYR A 110 -7.70 -8.61 -2.24
CA TYR A 110 -8.75 -8.31 -1.27
C TYR A 110 -8.18 -8.01 0.11
N PHE A 111 -7.22 -8.80 0.58
CA PHE A 111 -6.53 -8.54 1.86
C PHE A 111 -5.75 -7.22 1.83
N PHE A 112 -5.00 -6.96 0.75
CA PHE A 112 -4.32 -5.67 0.54
C PHE A 112 -5.29 -4.49 0.68
N GLN A 113 -6.43 -4.54 -0.01
CA GLN A 113 -7.41 -3.46 -0.01
C GLN A 113 -8.06 -3.29 1.37
N SER A 114 -8.37 -4.41 2.04
CA SER A 114 -8.96 -4.44 3.37
C SER A 114 -8.05 -3.85 4.43
N PHE A 115 -6.78 -4.27 4.47
CA PHE A 115 -5.80 -3.74 5.43
C PHE A 115 -5.50 -2.26 5.18
N THR A 116 -5.43 -1.85 3.91
CA THR A 116 -5.30 -0.43 3.56
C THR A 116 -6.48 0.37 4.09
N ALA A 117 -7.72 -0.08 3.84
CA ALA A 117 -8.92 0.61 4.33
C ALA A 117 -8.97 0.71 5.86
N MET A 118 -8.70 -0.39 6.58
CA MET A 118 -8.63 -0.40 8.04
C MET A 118 -7.55 0.55 8.57
N GLY A 119 -6.39 0.59 7.92
CA GLY A 119 -5.30 1.52 8.24
C GLY A 119 -5.72 2.98 8.06
N SER A 120 -6.38 3.29 6.94
CA SER A 120 -6.89 4.63 6.61
C SER A 120 -7.92 5.13 7.62
N GLU A 121 -8.90 4.30 7.98
CA GLU A 121 -9.94 4.68 8.95
C GLU A 121 -9.35 4.94 10.33
N LYS A 122 -8.38 4.11 10.75
CA LYS A 122 -7.72 4.29 12.03
C LYS A 122 -6.85 5.54 12.06
N LEU A 123 -6.20 5.87 10.95
CA LEU A 123 -5.45 7.11 10.78
C LEU A 123 -6.38 8.34 10.89
N VAL A 124 -7.51 8.33 10.19
CA VAL A 124 -8.52 9.40 10.25
C VAL A 124 -9.05 9.57 11.66
N LYS A 125 -9.35 8.46 12.35
CA LYS A 125 -9.82 8.49 13.72
C LYS A 125 -8.83 9.21 14.63
N THR A 126 -7.55 8.85 14.58
CA THR A 126 -6.51 9.51 15.39
C THR A 126 -6.40 11.01 15.05
N MET A 127 -6.44 11.38 13.77
CA MET A 127 -6.40 12.79 13.37
C MET A 127 -7.59 13.59 13.91
N ARG A 128 -8.80 13.04 13.81
CA ARG A 128 -10.02 13.70 14.31
C ARG A 128 -10.01 13.80 15.83
N ASP A 129 -9.60 12.76 16.54
CA ASP A 129 -9.51 12.75 18.01
C ASP A 129 -8.51 13.80 18.52
N ASP A 130 -7.34 13.91 17.87
CA ASP A 130 -6.30 14.89 18.23
C ASP A 130 -6.75 16.33 17.95
N LEU A 131 -7.36 16.57 16.78
CA LEU A 131 -7.91 17.88 16.40
C LEU A 131 -9.02 18.31 17.34
N PHE A 132 -9.97 17.41 17.62
CA PHE A 132 -11.09 17.70 18.50
C PHE A 132 -10.62 18.00 19.93
N THR A 133 -9.70 17.18 20.45
CA THR A 133 -9.09 17.43 21.76
C THR A 133 -8.40 18.79 21.80
N HIS A 134 -7.66 19.16 20.76
CA HIS A 134 -7.00 20.45 20.70
C HIS A 134 -8.00 21.62 20.69
N ILE A 135 -9.04 21.53 19.86
CA ILE A 135 -10.05 22.58 19.72
C ILE A 135 -10.82 22.80 21.03
N MET A 136 -11.14 21.73 21.76
CA MET A 136 -11.85 21.81 23.04
C MET A 136 -11.07 22.51 24.16
N HIS A 137 -9.74 22.62 24.05
CA HIS A 137 -8.89 23.28 25.04
C HIS A 137 -8.57 24.74 24.68
N LEU A 138 -9.12 25.28 23.59
CA LEU A 138 -8.88 26.67 23.18
C LEU A 138 -9.70 27.66 24.02
N PRO A 139 -9.19 28.88 24.25
CA PRO A 139 -9.90 29.89 25.03
C PRO A 139 -11.13 30.42 24.27
N PHE A 140 -12.16 30.85 25.01
CA PHE A 140 -13.41 31.36 24.45
C PHE A 140 -13.23 32.47 23.39
N LYS A 141 -12.23 33.34 23.57
CA LYS A 141 -11.90 34.39 22.60
C LYS A 141 -11.64 33.84 21.19
N TRP A 142 -10.92 32.71 21.09
CA TRP A 142 -10.65 32.06 19.80
C TRP A 142 -11.93 31.53 19.15
N HIS A 143 -12.83 30.93 19.94
CA HIS A 143 -14.13 30.48 19.45
C HIS A 143 -15.05 31.61 19.00
N SER A 144 -14.91 32.82 19.56
CA SER A 144 -15.67 33.99 19.10
C SER A 144 -15.12 34.58 17.79
N GLU A 145 -13.84 34.36 17.50
CA GLU A 145 -13.16 34.88 16.29
C GLU A 145 -13.25 33.90 15.10
N ASN A 146 -13.54 32.61 15.35
CA ASN A 146 -13.62 31.57 14.35
C ASN A 146 -15.05 31.02 14.18
N HIS A 147 -15.57 31.03 12.95
CA HIS A 147 -16.90 30.48 12.65
C HIS A 147 -16.95 28.95 12.87
N THR A 148 -18.01 28.47 13.51
CA THR A 148 -18.23 27.04 13.77
C THR A 148 -18.17 26.18 12.50
N GLY A 149 -18.68 26.70 11.37
CA GLY A 149 -18.64 26.01 10.07
C GLY A 149 -17.22 25.73 9.59
N ASP A 150 -16.32 26.71 9.68
CA ASP A 150 -14.92 26.59 9.27
C ASP A 150 -14.18 25.55 10.13
N ILE A 151 -14.49 25.50 11.42
CA ILE A 151 -13.90 24.53 12.36
C ILE A 151 -14.33 23.11 11.99
N ILE A 152 -15.62 22.89 11.74
CA ILE A 152 -16.15 21.57 11.36
C ILE A 152 -15.56 21.13 10.02
N GLN A 153 -15.44 22.02 9.05
CA GLN A 153 -14.87 21.70 7.74
C GLN A 153 -13.40 21.27 7.84
N ARG A 154 -12.60 21.96 8.66
CA ARG A 154 -11.20 21.57 8.93
C ARG A 154 -11.10 20.21 9.63
N CYS A 155 -12.02 19.89 10.53
CA CYS A 155 -12.05 18.59 11.22
C CYS A 155 -12.55 17.43 10.33
N THR A 156 -13.21 17.74 9.21
CA THR A 156 -13.83 16.73 8.34
C THR A 156 -13.15 16.71 6.97
N SER A 157 -13.40 17.72 6.15
CA SER A 157 -12.92 17.82 4.78
C SER A 157 -11.39 17.85 4.67
N ASP A 158 -10.71 18.64 5.51
CA ASP A 158 -9.24 18.68 5.46
C ASP A 158 -8.64 17.34 5.90
N VAL A 159 -9.20 16.71 6.93
CA VAL A 159 -8.77 15.38 7.40
C VAL A 159 -9.01 14.31 6.34
N ASP A 160 -10.16 14.34 5.66
CA ASP A 160 -10.48 13.40 4.58
C ASP A 160 -9.57 13.61 3.36
N THR A 161 -9.19 14.85 3.08
CA THR A 161 -8.20 15.15 2.03
C THR A 161 -6.83 14.56 2.39
N ILE A 162 -6.41 14.70 3.66
CA ILE A 162 -5.16 14.11 4.16
C ILE A 162 -5.22 12.58 4.11
N LYS A 163 -6.37 11.97 4.45
CA LYS A 163 -6.59 10.53 4.32
C LYS A 163 -6.37 10.05 2.88
N GLY A 164 -7.01 10.70 1.91
CA GLY A 164 -6.88 10.35 0.50
C GLY A 164 -5.43 10.45 0.04
N PHE A 165 -4.72 11.50 0.44
CA PHE A 165 -3.30 11.66 0.10
C PHE A 165 -2.41 10.58 0.74
N LEU A 166 -2.48 10.40 2.06
CA LEU A 166 -1.57 9.52 2.80
C LEU A 166 -1.90 8.04 2.68
N SER A 167 -3.18 7.69 2.62
CA SER A 167 -3.60 6.30 2.75
C SER A 167 -4.06 5.68 1.44
N GLU A 168 -4.45 6.50 0.46
CA GLU A 168 -4.78 6.01 -0.88
C GLU A 168 -3.60 6.28 -1.82
N GLN A 169 -3.28 7.56 -2.09
CA GLN A 169 -2.29 7.90 -3.11
C GLN A 169 -0.89 7.39 -2.77
N LEU A 170 -0.37 7.67 -1.57
CA LEU A 170 0.98 7.25 -1.18
C LEU A 170 1.15 5.72 -1.23
N ILE A 171 0.14 4.97 -0.79
CA ILE A 171 0.18 3.50 -0.76
C ILE A 171 0.12 2.93 -2.18
N TYR A 172 -0.72 3.50 -3.04
CA TYR A 172 -0.75 3.13 -4.45
C TYR A 172 0.58 3.43 -5.15
N LEU A 173 1.21 4.57 -4.87
CA LEU A 173 2.54 4.90 -5.39
C LEU A 173 3.58 3.87 -4.95
N VAL A 174 3.61 3.50 -3.67
CA VAL A 174 4.50 2.45 -3.16
C VAL A 174 4.26 1.12 -3.89
N ARG A 175 2.99 0.73 -4.08
CA ARG A 175 2.64 -0.49 -4.86
C ARG A 175 3.15 -0.41 -6.30
N ILE A 176 2.97 0.72 -6.98
CA ILE A 176 3.44 0.92 -8.35
C ILE A 176 4.96 0.79 -8.42
N VAL A 177 5.69 1.41 -7.49
CA VAL A 177 7.15 1.31 -7.41
C VAL A 177 7.57 -0.14 -7.21
N ILE A 178 6.95 -0.87 -6.27
CA ILE A 178 7.20 -2.30 -6.04
C ILE A 178 6.98 -3.10 -7.33
N LEU A 179 5.86 -2.86 -8.02
CA LEU A 179 5.54 -3.55 -9.26
C LEU A 179 6.58 -3.28 -10.36
N ILE A 180 6.98 -2.02 -10.54
CA ILE A 180 8.01 -1.64 -11.53
C ILE A 180 9.33 -2.33 -11.20
N VAL A 181 9.77 -2.28 -9.93
CA VAL A 181 11.02 -2.92 -9.50
C VAL A 181 10.99 -4.42 -9.74
N LEU A 182 9.89 -5.09 -9.39
CA LEU A 182 9.73 -6.53 -9.61
C LEU A 182 9.71 -6.87 -11.10
N VAL A 183 8.96 -6.15 -11.92
CA VAL A 183 8.91 -6.38 -13.37
C VAL A 183 10.31 -6.23 -13.99
N LEU A 184 11.03 -5.14 -13.66
CA LEU A 184 12.38 -4.92 -14.16
C LEU A 184 13.34 -6.02 -13.69
N PHE A 185 13.29 -6.40 -12.41
CA PHE A 185 14.09 -7.50 -11.87
C PHE A 185 13.86 -8.80 -12.65
N PHE A 186 12.61 -9.18 -12.89
CA PHE A 186 12.28 -10.38 -13.66
C PHE A 186 12.63 -10.26 -15.14
N MET A 187 12.72 -9.06 -15.70
CA MET A 187 13.12 -8.85 -17.09
C MET A 187 14.64 -8.98 -17.26
N PHE A 188 15.44 -8.47 -16.32
CA PHE A 188 16.90 -8.58 -16.33
C PHE A 188 17.43 -9.92 -15.82
N SER A 189 16.65 -10.62 -14.99
CA SER A 189 16.99 -11.96 -14.51
C SER A 189 16.69 -13.06 -15.55
N ILE A 190 16.00 -12.72 -16.64
CA ILE A 190 15.78 -13.58 -17.81
C ILE A 190 16.86 -13.32 -18.84
#